data_AF-A0A7C7SQ35-F1
#
_entry.id   AF-A0A7C7SQ35-F1
#
_cell.length_a   1.000
_cell.length_b   1.000
_cell.length_c   1.000
_cell.angle_alpha   90.00
_cell.angle_beta   90.00
_cell.angle_gamma   90.00
#
_symmetry.space_group_name_H-M   'P 1'
#
loop_
_entity.id
_entity.type
_entity.pdbx_description
1 polymer ?
#
loop_
_entity_poly.entity_id
_entity_poly.type
_entity_poly.pdbx_seq_one_letter_code
_entity_poly.pdbx_strand_id
1 'polypeptide(L)'
;MISKILNLWHFIRSSLWFVPALFCLVFFCATMGIYSFELRYLHDVELPALFFNGDIDDAKSITIALLSSMITMATLAISITMIVLSLSASQLGPRLIRTYMSDSKTQNYIGLFFGTVIACFVLTVILHDIQTNTLSEIPHVTITAVLIICFANLFVLLGFVHHVAQSSIADNAIVSVTKSLMNAINHLPDHNDSKLQKKAETHTLYGDKPPKDWPKNFETKKHEIAFDRSGYIQYIDYKGMAEVAAKHNLYIELKIRAGKFVVESENGVFIYVTNTKLDDDIKKSVLKCFGVGATRTPTQDIEYSIRHLVEIGLRALSPGINDNFTAITVLDRLTAALVNLFKKQLPQEWYYDSQDRVRIHAQQSDEQRIVMQAFNQIRFAAVDKPDIIYHMLRKVETLVELAHTKAQKEGLKNQLTEIAYILDRMDGVLKNTKGMKAHCKELQDRLSA
;
A
#
# COMPACT_ATOMS: atom_id res chain seq x y z
N MET A 1 4.12 -23.70 -1.89
CA MET A 1 4.84 -23.40 -3.16
C MET A 1 4.15 -22.29 -3.94
N ILE A 2 2.83 -22.38 -4.14
CA ILE A 2 2.00 -21.35 -4.80
C ILE A 2 2.11 -19.97 -4.13
N SER A 3 2.12 -19.91 -2.79
CA SER A 3 2.28 -18.65 -2.04
C SER A 3 3.64 -17.98 -2.23
N LYS A 4 4.73 -18.75 -2.44
CA LYS A 4 6.06 -18.18 -2.78
C LYS A 4 6.11 -17.66 -4.22
N ILE A 5 5.45 -18.35 -5.15
CA ILE A 5 5.33 -17.92 -6.56
C ILE A 5 4.47 -16.66 -6.66
N LEU A 6 3.36 -16.58 -5.94
CA LEU A 6 2.51 -15.38 -5.88
C LEU A 6 3.26 -14.19 -5.28
N ASN A 7 4.04 -14.41 -4.22
CA ASN A 7 4.83 -13.34 -3.60
C ASN A 7 5.98 -12.88 -4.51
N LEU A 8 6.63 -13.81 -5.21
CA LEU A 8 7.65 -13.51 -6.21
C LEU A 8 7.05 -12.79 -7.42
N TRP A 9 5.87 -13.20 -7.89
CA TRP A 9 5.11 -12.55 -8.96
C TRP A 9 4.70 -11.13 -8.57
N HIS A 10 4.24 -10.92 -7.34
CA HIS A 10 3.97 -9.58 -6.80
C HIS A 10 5.24 -8.72 -6.78
N PHE A 11 6.38 -9.28 -6.37
CA PHE A 11 7.65 -8.56 -6.34
C PHE A 11 8.13 -8.19 -7.75
N ILE A 12 8.05 -9.14 -8.70
CA ILE A 12 8.42 -8.94 -10.11
C ILE A 12 7.53 -7.89 -10.78
N ARG A 13 6.20 -7.96 -10.58
CA ARG A 13 5.25 -6.97 -11.11
C ARG A 13 5.40 -5.59 -10.46
N SER A 14 5.89 -5.53 -9.22
CA SER A 14 6.18 -4.26 -8.55
C SER A 14 7.48 -3.59 -9.02
N SER A 15 8.27 -4.27 -9.86
CA SER A 15 9.47 -3.71 -10.46
C SER A 15 9.13 -2.85 -11.67
N LEU A 16 9.70 -1.64 -11.71
CA LEU A 16 9.50 -0.67 -12.80
C LEU A 16 9.98 -1.20 -14.17
N TRP A 17 10.91 -2.15 -14.18
CA TRP A 17 11.61 -2.59 -15.39
C TRP A 17 11.03 -3.84 -16.06
N PHE A 18 10.24 -4.62 -15.34
CA PHE A 18 9.77 -5.90 -15.86
C PHE A 18 8.80 -5.73 -17.03
N VAL A 19 7.83 -4.82 -16.91
CA VAL A 19 6.87 -4.53 -17.99
C VAL A 19 7.57 -3.90 -19.20
N PRO A 20 8.44 -2.88 -19.07
CA PRO A 20 9.21 -2.38 -20.21
C PRO A 20 10.04 -3.45 -20.93
N ALA A 21 10.70 -4.36 -20.19
CA ALA A 21 11.44 -5.45 -20.80
C ALA A 21 10.55 -6.40 -21.62
N LEU A 22 9.32 -6.66 -21.17
CA LEU A 22 8.34 -7.43 -21.93
C LEU A 22 7.91 -6.72 -23.21
N PHE A 23 7.70 -5.39 -23.16
CA PHE A 23 7.42 -4.60 -24.36
C PHE A 23 8.56 -4.67 -25.38
N CYS A 24 9.81 -4.58 -24.96
CA CYS A 24 10.97 -4.77 -25.85
C CYS A 24 10.91 -6.11 -26.59
N LEU A 25 10.60 -7.20 -25.88
CA LEU A 25 10.48 -8.52 -26.47
C LEU A 25 9.29 -8.62 -27.44
N VAL A 26 8.14 -8.05 -27.08
CA VAL A 26 6.96 -8.01 -27.95
C VAL A 26 7.24 -7.23 -29.23
N PHE A 27 7.86 -6.05 -29.15
CA PHE A 27 8.18 -5.24 -30.33
C PHE A 27 9.25 -5.91 -31.20
N PHE A 28 10.25 -6.55 -30.59
CA PHE A 28 11.22 -7.36 -31.32
C PHE A 28 10.53 -8.47 -32.14
N CYS A 29 9.70 -9.28 -31.48
CA CYS A 29 8.98 -10.37 -32.13
C CYS A 29 7.97 -9.85 -33.16
N ALA A 30 7.30 -8.73 -32.89
CA ALA A 30 6.34 -8.13 -33.81
C ALA A 30 7.02 -7.62 -35.08
N THR A 31 8.12 -6.87 -34.97
CA THR A 31 8.88 -6.39 -36.13
C THR A 31 9.44 -7.55 -36.95
N MET A 32 10.06 -8.54 -36.30
CA MET A 32 10.55 -9.74 -36.99
C MET A 32 9.43 -10.57 -37.63
N GLY A 33 8.27 -10.65 -36.96
CA GLY A 33 7.09 -11.35 -37.46
C GLY A 33 6.49 -10.68 -38.70
N ILE A 34 6.35 -9.35 -38.68
CA ILE A 34 5.89 -8.57 -39.84
C ILE A 34 6.87 -8.74 -41.00
N TYR A 35 8.17 -8.61 -40.75
CA TYR A 35 9.21 -8.82 -41.77
C TYR A 35 9.17 -10.22 -42.38
N SER A 36 9.08 -11.25 -41.55
CA SER A 36 9.02 -12.65 -42.01
C SER A 36 7.75 -12.95 -42.80
N PHE A 37 6.62 -12.34 -42.41
CA PHE A 37 5.35 -12.47 -43.11
C PHE A 37 5.40 -11.77 -44.46
N GLU A 38 5.95 -10.55 -44.51
CA GLU A 38 6.11 -9.76 -45.73
C GLU A 38 6.95 -10.50 -46.76
N LEU A 39 8.14 -10.98 -46.37
CA LEU A 39 9.01 -11.76 -47.26
C LEU A 39 8.35 -13.02 -47.84
N ARG A 40 7.40 -13.63 -47.12
CA ARG A 40 6.82 -14.92 -47.51
C ARG A 40 5.52 -14.81 -48.30
N TYR A 41 4.74 -13.76 -48.10
CA TYR A 41 3.38 -13.66 -48.63
C TYR A 41 3.10 -12.40 -49.46
N LEU A 42 3.93 -11.36 -49.37
CA LEU A 42 3.69 -10.07 -50.01
C LEU A 42 4.65 -9.75 -51.16
N HIS A 43 5.52 -10.69 -51.53
CA HIS A 43 6.48 -10.57 -52.63
C HIS A 43 5.81 -10.21 -53.98
N ASP A 44 4.66 -10.82 -54.29
CA ASP A 44 3.98 -10.66 -55.59
C ASP A 44 2.80 -9.66 -55.57
N VAL A 45 2.62 -8.90 -54.49
CA VAL A 45 1.44 -8.02 -54.31
C VAL A 45 1.83 -6.56 -54.56
N GLU A 46 1.16 -5.90 -55.50
CA GLU A 46 1.28 -4.45 -55.67
C GLU A 46 0.73 -3.72 -54.43
N LEU A 47 1.64 -3.16 -53.64
CA LEU A 47 1.29 -2.41 -52.43
C LEU A 47 0.70 -1.03 -52.80
N PRO A 48 -0.34 -0.56 -52.08
CA PRO A 48 -0.87 0.79 -52.25
C PRO A 48 0.19 1.89 -52.08
N ALA A 49 0.04 3.01 -52.80
CA ALA A 49 0.97 4.15 -52.74
C ALA A 49 1.11 4.82 -51.35
N LEU A 50 0.26 4.45 -50.39
CA LEU A 50 0.33 4.89 -49.00
C LEU A 50 1.49 4.25 -48.22
N PHE A 51 2.00 3.11 -48.69
CA PHE A 51 3.18 2.46 -48.11
C PHE A 51 4.46 3.19 -48.56
N PHE A 52 5.53 3.05 -47.78
CA PHE A 52 6.82 3.69 -48.05
C PHE A 52 7.29 3.35 -49.48
N ASN A 53 7.51 4.36 -50.34
CA ASN A 53 7.92 4.21 -51.74
C ASN A 53 9.31 4.84 -52.02
N GLY A 54 10.18 4.91 -51.01
CA GLY A 54 11.55 5.44 -51.15
C GLY A 54 12.61 4.36 -51.35
N ASP A 55 13.85 4.79 -51.57
CA ASP A 55 15.01 3.89 -51.70
C ASP A 55 15.48 3.36 -50.33
N ILE A 56 16.33 2.32 -50.33
CA ILE A 56 16.89 1.69 -49.12
C ILE A 56 17.68 2.71 -48.29
N ASP A 57 18.47 3.56 -48.95
CA ASP A 57 19.28 4.57 -48.28
C ASP A 57 18.41 5.63 -47.58
N ASP A 58 17.28 5.99 -48.18
CA ASP A 58 16.28 6.89 -47.56
C ASP A 58 15.63 6.22 -46.34
N ALA A 59 15.19 4.96 -46.49
CA ALA A 59 14.58 4.20 -45.40
C ALA A 59 15.53 4.07 -44.21
N LYS A 60 16.80 3.76 -44.46
CA LYS A 60 17.84 3.62 -43.44
C LYS A 60 18.13 4.95 -42.76
N SER A 61 18.24 6.04 -43.53
CA SER A 61 18.47 7.38 -42.98
C SER A 61 17.32 7.83 -42.08
N ILE A 62 16.07 7.65 -42.52
CA ILE A 62 14.87 7.96 -41.73
C ILE A 62 14.82 7.09 -40.47
N THR A 63 15.11 5.79 -40.58
CA THR A 63 15.08 4.87 -39.44
C THR A 63 16.15 5.21 -38.40
N ILE A 64 17.37 5.56 -38.82
CA ILE A 64 18.46 5.98 -37.92
C ILE A 64 18.11 7.31 -37.22
N ALA A 65 17.53 8.26 -37.96
CA ALA A 65 17.06 9.53 -37.40
C ALA A 65 15.97 9.28 -36.34
N LEU A 66 14.97 8.45 -36.66
CA LEU A 66 13.90 8.07 -35.73
C LEU A 66 14.43 7.30 -34.53
N LEU A 67 15.36 6.37 -34.71
CA LEU A 67 16.00 5.64 -33.60
C LEU A 67 16.63 6.63 -32.60
N SER A 68 17.39 7.61 -33.11
CA SER A 68 18.03 8.64 -32.28
C SER A 68 17.00 9.52 -31.55
N SER A 69 15.93 9.93 -32.25
CA SER A 69 14.82 10.69 -31.64
C SER A 69 14.08 9.88 -30.56
N MET A 70 13.82 8.59 -30.80
CA MET A 70 13.15 7.70 -29.84
C MET A 70 14.01 7.44 -28.60
N ILE A 71 15.33 7.27 -28.75
CA ILE A 71 16.27 7.17 -27.62
C ILE A 71 16.23 8.45 -26.78
N THR A 72 16.19 9.61 -27.43
CA THR A 72 16.07 10.90 -26.74
C THR A 72 14.76 11.01 -25.96
N MET A 73 13.63 10.59 -26.55
CA MET A 73 12.33 10.56 -25.86
C MET A 73 12.32 9.59 -24.67
N ALA A 74 12.90 8.39 -24.82
CA ALA A 74 13.03 7.44 -23.72
C ALA A 74 13.87 8.02 -22.57
N THR A 75 14.97 8.72 -22.89
CA THR A 75 15.82 9.42 -21.91
C THR A 75 15.07 10.54 -21.21
N LEU A 76 14.28 11.32 -21.94
CA LEU A 76 13.40 12.34 -21.36
C LEU A 76 12.36 11.72 -20.42
N ALA A 77 11.73 10.62 -20.81
CA ALA A 77 10.75 9.92 -20.00
C ALA A 77 11.34 9.38 -18.69
N ILE A 78 12.55 8.82 -18.73
CA ILE A 78 13.30 8.40 -17.53
C ILE A 78 13.62 9.62 -16.65
N SER A 79 14.07 10.71 -17.25
CA SER A 79 14.46 11.92 -16.50
C SER A 79 13.26 12.51 -15.76
N ILE A 80 12.12 12.65 -16.44
CA ILE A 80 10.85 13.11 -15.85
C ILE A 80 10.41 12.14 -14.73
N THR A 81 10.47 10.83 -14.97
CA THR A 81 10.14 9.81 -13.96
C THR A 81 11.00 9.96 -12.70
N MET A 82 12.31 10.19 -12.86
CA MET A 82 13.25 10.38 -11.76
C MET A 82 12.98 11.69 -10.99
N ILE A 83 12.66 12.78 -11.70
CA ILE A 83 12.27 14.05 -11.08
C ILE A 83 11.01 13.87 -10.24
N VAL A 84 9.99 13.22 -10.78
CA VAL A 84 8.73 12.97 -10.07
C VAL A 84 8.92 12.03 -8.90
N LEU A 85 9.79 11.03 -9.03
CA LEU A 85 10.15 10.15 -7.93
C LEU A 85 10.84 10.91 -6.80
N SER A 86 11.77 11.81 -7.14
CA SER A 86 12.46 12.68 -6.18
C SER A 86 11.49 13.64 -5.50
N LEU A 87 10.61 14.27 -6.26
CA LEU A 87 9.58 15.18 -5.73
C LEU A 87 8.60 14.44 -4.82
N SER A 88 8.15 13.25 -5.21
CA SER A 88 7.27 12.40 -4.41
C SER A 88 7.95 11.92 -3.13
N ALA A 89 9.23 11.55 -3.19
CA ALA A 89 10.00 11.18 -2.01
C ALA A 89 10.11 12.35 -1.00
N SER A 90 10.32 13.57 -1.52
CA SER A 90 10.40 14.80 -0.75
C SER A 90 9.04 15.18 -0.14
N GLN A 91 7.98 15.24 -0.95
CA GLN A 91 6.67 15.73 -0.52
C GLN A 91 5.85 14.68 0.26
N LEU A 92 5.90 13.41 -0.14
CA LEU A 92 4.97 12.37 0.32
C LEU A 92 5.65 11.26 1.12
N GLY A 93 6.90 10.94 0.78
CA GLY A 93 7.78 10.08 1.57
C GLY A 93 8.24 8.82 0.89
N PRO A 94 9.32 8.21 1.43
CA PRO A 94 10.01 7.11 0.76
C PRO A 94 9.13 5.87 0.59
N ARG A 95 8.06 5.74 1.36
CA ARG A 95 7.13 4.60 1.28
C ARG A 95 6.17 4.69 0.09
N LEU A 96 5.88 5.89 -0.42
CA LEU A 96 5.01 6.10 -1.58
C LEU A 96 5.74 5.95 -2.91
N ILE A 97 7.08 5.92 -2.89
CA ILE A 97 7.94 5.58 -4.05
C ILE A 97 7.55 4.21 -4.64
N ARG A 98 7.34 3.19 -3.80
CA ARG A 98 6.94 1.85 -4.26
C ARG A 98 5.57 1.85 -4.95
N THR A 99 4.63 2.65 -4.46
CA THR A 99 3.30 2.78 -5.07
C THR A 99 3.42 3.42 -6.46
N TYR A 100 4.29 4.41 -6.61
CA TYR A 100 4.54 5.04 -7.92
C TYR A 100 5.27 4.10 -8.89
N MET A 101 6.31 3.39 -8.43
CA MET A 101 7.06 2.43 -9.26
C MET A 101 6.22 1.23 -9.72
N SER A 102 5.14 0.92 -8.99
CA SER A 102 4.19 -0.14 -9.35
C SER A 102 2.99 0.36 -10.17
N ASP A 103 2.95 1.64 -10.56
CA ASP A 103 1.91 2.14 -11.44
C ASP A 103 2.06 1.55 -12.85
N SER A 104 1.11 0.70 -13.21
CA SER A 104 1.04 0.06 -14.52
C SER A 104 0.99 1.05 -15.70
N LYS A 105 0.44 2.26 -15.51
CA LYS A 105 0.38 3.25 -16.61
C LYS A 105 1.78 3.78 -16.93
N THR A 106 2.51 4.21 -15.91
CA THR A 106 3.92 4.65 -16.04
C THR A 106 4.78 3.57 -16.68
N GLN A 107 4.62 2.32 -16.24
CA GLN A 107 5.32 1.17 -16.82
C GLN A 107 4.97 0.94 -18.31
N ASN A 108 3.70 1.09 -18.70
CA ASN A 108 3.27 0.96 -20.10
C ASN A 108 3.84 2.07 -20.98
N TYR A 109 3.85 3.33 -20.52
CA TYR A 109 4.45 4.43 -21.27
C TYR A 109 5.94 4.20 -21.51
N ILE A 110 6.70 3.86 -20.46
CA ILE A 110 8.13 3.54 -20.56
C ILE A 110 8.34 2.35 -21.50
N GLY A 111 7.52 1.31 -21.37
CA GLY A 111 7.55 0.14 -22.26
C GLY A 111 7.31 0.47 -23.72
N LEU A 112 6.37 1.36 -24.04
CA LEU A 112 6.11 1.80 -25.41
C LEU A 112 7.29 2.59 -25.99
N PHE A 113 7.95 3.45 -25.22
CA PHE A 113 9.15 4.17 -25.68
C PHE A 113 10.28 3.20 -26.00
N PHE A 114 10.62 2.31 -25.06
CA PHE A 114 11.69 1.33 -25.25
C PHE A 114 11.37 0.28 -26.32
N GLY A 115 10.12 -0.19 -26.39
CA GLY A 115 9.65 -1.09 -27.44
C GLY A 115 9.82 -0.47 -28.83
N THR A 116 9.45 0.80 -28.99
CA THR A 116 9.64 1.53 -30.26
C THR A 116 11.12 1.69 -30.62
N VAL A 117 12.00 1.97 -29.64
CA VAL A 117 13.46 1.97 -29.85
C VAL A 117 13.93 0.62 -30.38
N ILE A 118 13.47 -0.49 -29.81
CA ILE A 118 13.81 -1.84 -30.28
C ILE A 118 13.27 -2.10 -31.69
N ALA A 119 12.05 -1.68 -32.00
CA ALA A 119 11.52 -1.81 -33.36
C ALA A 119 12.37 -1.04 -34.40
N CYS A 120 12.78 0.19 -34.10
CA CYS A 120 13.69 0.97 -34.95
C CYS A 120 15.08 0.33 -35.07
N PHE A 121 15.60 -0.23 -33.97
CA PHE A 121 16.89 -0.91 -33.97
C PHE A 121 16.85 -2.18 -34.83
N VAL A 122 15.83 -3.02 -34.65
CA VAL A 122 15.61 -4.22 -35.45
C VAL A 122 15.45 -3.87 -36.93
N LEU A 123 14.66 -2.84 -37.25
CA LEU A 123 14.51 -2.38 -38.62
C LEU A 123 15.84 -1.90 -39.21
N THR A 124 16.64 -1.14 -38.46
CA THR A 124 17.99 -0.73 -38.88
C THR A 124 18.88 -1.94 -39.19
N VAL A 125 18.84 -2.99 -38.37
CA VAL A 125 19.60 -4.23 -38.61
C VAL A 125 19.13 -4.95 -39.88
N ILE A 126 17.80 -5.06 -40.08
CA ILE A 126 17.22 -5.66 -41.29
C ILE A 126 17.64 -4.88 -42.54
N LEU A 127 17.52 -3.55 -42.54
CA LEU A 127 17.92 -2.71 -43.68
C LEU A 127 19.42 -2.77 -43.96
N HIS A 128 20.25 -2.93 -42.91
CA HIS A 128 21.69 -3.13 -43.09
C HIS A 128 22.01 -4.46 -43.78
N ASP A 129 21.36 -5.55 -43.36
CA ASP A 129 21.53 -6.87 -43.96
C ASP A 129 21.14 -6.88 -45.45
N ILE A 130 20.00 -6.26 -45.79
CA ILE A 130 19.51 -6.13 -47.17
C ILE A 130 20.50 -5.35 -48.05
N GLN A 131 21.05 -4.24 -47.55
CA GLN A 131 22.02 -3.45 -48.31
C GLN A 131 23.31 -4.25 -48.61
N THR A 132 23.68 -5.19 -47.74
CA THR A 132 24.84 -6.07 -47.95
C THR A 132 24.52 -7.29 -48.83
N ASN A 133 23.30 -7.81 -48.78
CA ASN A 133 22.82 -8.96 -49.55
C ASN A 133 21.91 -8.47 -50.68
N THR A 134 22.49 -8.17 -51.84
CA THR A 134 21.85 -7.59 -53.05
C THR A 134 20.66 -8.36 -53.65
N LEU A 135 20.26 -9.49 -53.05
CA LEU A 135 19.17 -10.37 -53.49
C LEU A 135 17.90 -10.22 -52.65
N SER A 136 17.89 -9.37 -51.61
CA SER A 136 16.74 -9.19 -50.72
C SER A 136 15.91 -7.96 -51.13
N GLU A 137 14.59 -8.11 -51.16
CA GLU A 137 13.67 -7.01 -51.43
C GLU A 137 13.49 -6.08 -50.22
N ILE A 138 13.07 -4.85 -50.50
CA ILE A 138 12.85 -3.80 -49.49
C ILE A 138 11.52 -4.09 -48.75
N PRO A 139 11.51 -4.22 -47.41
CA PRO A 139 10.31 -4.53 -46.66
C PRO A 139 9.48 -3.27 -46.39
N HIS A 140 8.74 -2.82 -47.40
CA HIS A 140 7.92 -1.61 -47.40
C HIS A 140 6.85 -1.58 -46.28
N VAL A 141 6.19 -2.72 -46.01
CA VAL A 141 5.17 -2.86 -44.95
C VAL A 141 5.82 -2.77 -43.57
N THR A 142 6.94 -3.45 -43.36
CA THR A 142 7.69 -3.41 -42.10
C THR A 142 8.16 -1.98 -41.79
N ILE A 143 8.74 -1.27 -42.78
CA ILE A 143 9.14 0.12 -42.63
C ILE A 143 7.94 0.99 -42.25
N THR A 144 6.84 0.89 -43.01
CA THR A 144 5.63 1.68 -42.78
C THR A 144 5.03 1.43 -41.39
N ALA A 145 5.00 0.17 -40.94
CA ALA A 145 4.50 -0.18 -39.61
C ALA A 145 5.34 0.47 -38.50
N VAL A 146 6.68 0.43 -38.62
CA VAL A 146 7.58 1.08 -37.66
C VAL A 146 7.42 2.60 -37.68
N LEU A 147 7.24 3.21 -38.86
CA LEU A 147 6.97 4.65 -38.98
C LEU A 147 5.67 5.06 -38.26
N ILE A 148 4.59 4.30 -38.46
CA ILE A 148 3.30 4.55 -37.80
C ILE A 148 3.44 4.44 -36.28
N ILE A 149 4.15 3.42 -35.79
CA ILE A 149 4.42 3.23 -34.37
C ILE A 149 5.21 4.42 -33.81
N CYS A 150 6.27 4.86 -34.49
CA CYS A 150 7.06 6.04 -34.12
C CYS A 150 6.21 7.30 -34.03
N PHE A 151 5.32 7.52 -35.01
CA PHE A 151 4.43 8.66 -35.03
C PHE A 151 3.40 8.59 -33.89
N ALA A 152 2.79 7.43 -33.65
CA ALA A 152 1.90 7.21 -32.51
C ALA A 152 2.61 7.48 -31.18
N ASN A 153 3.89 7.13 -31.09
CA ASN A 153 4.70 7.32 -29.88
C ASN A 153 4.89 8.80 -29.50
N LEU A 154 4.80 9.73 -30.47
CA LEU A 154 4.79 11.17 -30.19
C LEU A 154 3.57 11.58 -29.33
N PHE A 155 2.39 11.02 -29.62
CA PHE A 155 1.19 11.28 -28.82
C PHE A 155 1.24 10.55 -27.47
N VAL A 156 1.86 9.37 -27.43
CA VAL A 156 2.12 8.64 -26.19
C VAL A 156 3.00 9.48 -25.25
N LEU A 157 3.98 10.23 -25.77
CA LEU A 157 4.77 11.18 -24.98
C LEU A 157 3.92 12.29 -24.36
N LEU A 158 3.02 12.91 -25.13
CA LEU A 158 2.11 13.93 -24.60
C LEU A 158 1.20 13.35 -23.50
N GLY A 159 0.67 12.14 -23.71
CA GLY A 159 -0.11 11.41 -22.72
C GLY A 159 0.70 11.08 -21.46
N PHE A 160 1.95 10.68 -21.62
CA PHE A 160 2.87 10.40 -20.51
C PHE A 160 3.11 11.65 -19.66
N VAL A 161 3.46 12.78 -20.29
CA VAL A 161 3.67 14.05 -19.59
C VAL A 161 2.41 14.48 -18.83
N HIS A 162 1.25 14.37 -19.46
CA HIS A 162 -0.04 14.69 -18.83
C HIS A 162 -0.33 13.79 -17.62
N HIS A 163 -0.17 12.47 -17.77
CA HIS A 163 -0.35 11.50 -16.68
C HIS A 163 0.61 11.80 -15.53
N VAL A 164 1.88 12.05 -15.83
CA VAL A 164 2.89 12.38 -14.83
C VAL A 164 2.52 13.66 -14.08
N ALA A 165 2.17 14.73 -14.80
CA ALA A 165 1.80 16.01 -14.20
C ALA A 165 0.60 15.89 -13.25
N GLN A 166 -0.43 15.11 -13.61
CA GLN A 166 -1.57 14.85 -12.73
C GLN A 166 -1.23 13.92 -11.57
N SER A 167 -0.41 12.88 -11.80
CA SER A 167 -0.04 11.89 -10.78
C SER A 167 0.80 12.48 -9.63
N SER A 168 1.45 13.62 -9.85
CA SER A 168 2.34 14.29 -8.90
C SER A 168 1.63 15.11 -7.80
N ILE A 169 0.29 15.15 -7.81
CA ILE A 169 -0.49 15.93 -6.84
C ILE A 169 -0.72 15.09 -5.57
N ALA A 170 -0.40 15.66 -4.40
CA ALA A 170 -0.59 15.03 -3.09
C ALA A 170 -1.98 14.39 -2.90
N ASP A 171 -3.01 14.96 -3.53
CA ASP A 171 -4.38 14.45 -3.57
C ASP A 171 -4.47 13.01 -4.09
N ASN A 172 -3.71 12.64 -5.13
CA ASN A 172 -3.73 11.28 -5.67
C ASN A 172 -3.11 10.27 -4.71
N ALA A 173 -2.07 10.67 -3.98
CA ALA A 173 -1.49 9.83 -2.93
C ALA A 173 -2.46 9.65 -1.76
N ILE A 174 -3.11 10.72 -1.31
CA ILE A 174 -4.16 10.66 -0.29
C ILE A 174 -5.29 9.73 -0.73
N VAL A 175 -5.79 9.87 -1.97
CA VAL A 175 -6.85 9.01 -2.53
C VAL A 175 -6.40 7.55 -2.59
N SER A 176 -5.18 7.27 -3.05
CA SER A 176 -4.64 5.91 -3.16
C SER A 176 -4.48 5.22 -1.80
N VAL A 177 -3.92 5.94 -0.81
CA VAL A 177 -3.77 5.42 0.56
C VAL A 177 -5.15 5.26 1.22
N THR A 178 -6.06 6.21 1.01
CA THR A 178 -7.45 6.11 1.51
C THR A 178 -8.16 4.89 0.91
N LYS A 179 -8.02 4.64 -0.39
CA LYS A 179 -8.60 3.46 -1.03
C LYS A 179 -8.05 2.18 -0.44
N SER A 180 -6.74 2.13 -0.16
CA SER A 180 -6.10 0.99 0.48
C SER A 180 -6.61 0.77 1.91
N LEU A 181 -6.80 1.84 2.69
CA LEU A 181 -7.40 1.80 4.03
C LEU A 181 -8.85 1.31 3.97
N MET A 182 -9.67 1.89 3.10
CA MET A 182 -11.07 1.51 2.91
C MET A 182 -11.21 0.04 2.49
N ASN A 183 -10.34 -0.44 1.59
CA ASN A 183 -10.30 -1.85 1.23
C ASN A 183 -9.98 -2.73 2.45
N ALA A 184 -8.99 -2.38 3.27
CA ALA A 184 -8.66 -3.12 4.48
C ALA A 184 -9.83 -3.15 5.48
N ILE A 185 -10.51 -2.02 5.69
CA ILE A 185 -11.70 -1.91 6.54
C ILE A 185 -12.85 -2.75 5.99
N ASN A 186 -13.08 -2.74 4.68
CA ASN A 186 -14.17 -3.49 4.06
C ASN A 186 -13.99 -5.02 4.14
N HIS A 187 -12.75 -5.51 4.30
CA HIS A 187 -12.49 -6.92 4.55
C HIS A 187 -12.77 -7.34 6.00
N LEU A 188 -12.97 -6.39 6.91
CA LEU A 188 -13.43 -6.68 8.25
C LEU A 188 -14.92 -7.03 8.26
N PRO A 189 -15.33 -7.99 9.11
CA PRO A 189 -16.74 -8.34 9.26
C PRO A 189 -17.53 -7.19 9.88
N ASP A 190 -18.80 -7.07 9.50
CA ASP A 190 -19.71 -6.08 10.10
C ASP A 190 -20.16 -6.53 11.51
N HIS A 191 -20.59 -5.59 12.35
CA HIS A 191 -21.20 -5.92 13.66
C HIS A 191 -22.37 -6.91 13.57
N ASN A 192 -23.06 -6.92 12.43
CA ASN A 192 -24.22 -7.77 12.16
C ASN A 192 -23.87 -9.11 11.49
N ASP A 193 -22.59 -9.50 11.43
CA ASP A 193 -22.19 -10.78 10.85
C ASP A 193 -22.72 -11.95 11.69
N SER A 194 -23.71 -12.66 11.14
CA SER A 194 -24.39 -13.78 11.79
C SER A 194 -23.47 -14.92 12.24
N LYS A 195 -22.31 -15.13 11.60
CA LYS A 195 -21.37 -16.18 11.99
C LYS A 195 -20.59 -15.78 13.24
N LEU A 196 -20.16 -14.53 13.30
CA LEU A 196 -19.47 -13.98 14.48
C LEU A 196 -20.42 -13.81 15.66
N GLN A 197 -21.67 -13.41 15.43
CA GLN A 197 -22.68 -13.31 16.48
C GLN A 197 -22.94 -14.67 17.15
N LYS A 198 -23.21 -15.72 16.37
CA LYS A 198 -23.37 -17.09 16.90
C LYS A 198 -22.14 -17.57 17.68
N LYS A 199 -20.94 -17.19 17.22
CA LYS A 199 -19.71 -17.52 17.91
C LYS A 199 -19.55 -16.72 19.21
N ALA A 200 -19.91 -15.44 19.23
CA ALA A 200 -19.86 -14.58 20.40
C ALA A 200 -20.90 -14.96 21.48
N GLU A 201 -22.04 -15.56 21.09
CA GLU A 201 -23.03 -16.12 22.02
C GLU A 201 -22.48 -17.33 22.80
N THR A 202 -21.59 -18.10 22.18
CA THR A 202 -21.05 -19.34 22.73
C THR A 202 -19.65 -19.20 23.30
N HIS A 203 -18.88 -18.21 22.83
CA HIS A 203 -17.47 -18.02 23.14
C HIS A 203 -17.13 -16.56 23.46
N THR A 204 -16.24 -16.36 24.42
CA THR A 204 -15.64 -15.03 24.66
C THR A 204 -14.63 -14.74 23.55
N LEU A 205 -14.92 -13.76 22.69
CA LEU A 205 -14.04 -13.37 21.57
C LEU A 205 -13.22 -12.11 21.86
N TYR A 206 -13.68 -11.28 22.80
CA TYR A 206 -13.17 -9.94 23.08
C TYR A 206 -13.07 -9.68 24.60
N GLY A 207 -12.13 -8.83 24.98
CA GLY A 207 -11.95 -8.29 26.32
C GLY A 207 -10.92 -9.05 27.17
N ASP A 208 -10.42 -8.37 28.19
CA ASP A 208 -9.33 -8.87 29.05
C ASP A 208 -9.73 -10.02 29.99
N LYS A 209 -11.04 -10.30 30.13
CA LYS A 209 -11.51 -11.36 31.03
C LYS A 209 -11.28 -12.72 30.37
N PRO A 210 -10.45 -13.59 30.96
CA PRO A 210 -10.15 -14.87 30.36
C PRO A 210 -11.40 -15.79 30.34
N PRO A 211 -11.59 -16.60 29.28
CA PRO A 211 -12.60 -17.65 29.26
C PRO A 211 -12.40 -18.64 30.41
N LYS A 212 -13.48 -19.36 30.79
CA LYS A 212 -13.44 -20.32 31.91
C LYS A 212 -12.34 -21.38 31.78
N ASP A 213 -12.04 -21.78 30.54
CA ASP A 213 -11.10 -22.85 30.22
C ASP A 213 -9.64 -22.36 30.13
N TRP A 214 -9.39 -21.07 30.34
CA TRP A 214 -8.04 -20.51 30.41
C TRP A 214 -7.36 -20.87 31.74
N PRO A 215 -6.07 -21.25 31.76
CA PRO A 215 -5.39 -21.65 32.99
C PRO A 215 -5.34 -20.52 34.02
N LYS A 216 -5.91 -20.73 35.21
CA LYS A 216 -5.87 -19.74 36.31
C LYS A 216 -4.45 -19.39 36.76
N ASN A 217 -3.52 -20.33 36.59
CA ASN A 217 -2.13 -20.20 36.98
C ASN A 217 -1.23 -19.84 35.78
N PHE A 218 -1.81 -19.29 34.70
CA PHE A 218 -1.06 -18.91 33.49
C PHE A 218 0.07 -17.95 33.83
N GLU A 219 -0.22 -16.85 34.54
CA GLU A 219 0.75 -15.81 34.86
C GLU A 219 1.96 -16.32 35.65
N THR A 220 1.78 -17.31 36.52
CA THR A 220 2.84 -17.81 37.39
C THR A 220 3.66 -18.95 36.76
N LYS A 221 3.14 -19.61 35.73
CA LYS A 221 3.77 -20.79 35.11
C LYS A 221 4.04 -20.63 33.60
N LYS A 222 3.89 -19.43 33.06
CA LYS A 222 4.20 -19.17 31.65
C LYS A 222 5.71 -19.17 31.41
N HIS A 223 6.08 -19.65 30.24
CA HIS A 223 7.41 -19.59 29.69
C HIS A 223 7.47 -18.51 28.62
N GLU A 224 8.53 -17.72 28.64
CA GLU A 224 8.74 -16.66 27.65
C GLU A 224 9.47 -17.24 26.43
N ILE A 225 9.00 -16.85 25.25
CA ILE A 225 9.66 -17.12 23.98
C ILE A 225 10.11 -15.80 23.39
N ALA A 226 11.41 -15.74 23.14
CA ALA A 226 12.08 -14.64 22.50
C ALA A 226 12.10 -14.81 20.97
N PHE A 227 12.10 -13.69 20.26
CA PHE A 227 12.31 -13.69 18.81
C PHE A 227 13.77 -13.99 18.45
N ASP A 228 13.97 -14.75 17.39
CA ASP A 228 15.28 -15.17 16.87
C ASP A 228 15.96 -14.10 16.00
N ARG A 229 15.24 -13.04 15.63
CA ARG A 229 15.75 -11.94 14.79
C ARG A 229 14.95 -10.66 14.96
N SER A 230 15.61 -9.55 14.66
CA SER A 230 14.96 -8.23 14.63
C SER A 230 14.18 -8.01 13.33
N GLY A 231 13.02 -7.35 13.41
CA GLY A 231 12.23 -6.97 12.24
C GLY A 231 10.77 -6.62 12.56
N TYR A 232 9.98 -6.30 11.54
CA TYR A 232 8.55 -6.07 11.68
C TYR A 232 7.77 -7.39 11.60
N ILE A 233 6.80 -7.58 12.50
CA ILE A 233 5.78 -8.62 12.37
C ILE A 233 4.85 -8.25 11.20
N GLN A 234 4.97 -8.94 10.08
CA GLN A 234 4.17 -8.71 8.87
C GLN A 234 2.82 -9.42 8.94
N TYR A 235 2.80 -10.64 9.48
CA TYR A 235 1.60 -11.42 9.73
C TYR A 235 1.82 -12.41 10.89
N ILE A 236 0.70 -12.82 11.50
CA ILE A 236 0.58 -13.86 12.52
C ILE A 236 -0.43 -14.89 12.01
N ASP A 237 -0.01 -16.14 11.86
CA ASP A 237 -0.89 -17.26 11.52
C ASP A 237 -1.58 -17.81 12.77
N TYR A 238 -2.66 -17.14 13.19
CA TYR A 238 -3.43 -17.55 14.37
C TYR A 238 -4.02 -18.96 14.24
N LYS A 239 -4.38 -19.39 13.03
CA LYS A 239 -4.98 -20.71 12.81
C LYS A 239 -3.91 -21.80 12.97
N GLY A 240 -2.79 -21.68 12.26
CA GLY A 240 -1.67 -22.60 12.42
C GLY A 240 -1.14 -22.63 13.86
N MET A 241 -1.11 -21.48 14.53
CA MET A 241 -0.72 -21.41 15.94
C MET A 241 -1.70 -22.13 16.87
N ALA A 242 -3.02 -22.05 16.61
CA ALA A 242 -4.03 -22.75 17.40
C ALA A 242 -3.93 -24.27 17.20
N GLU A 243 -3.60 -24.73 15.99
CA GLU A 243 -3.33 -26.14 15.68
C GLU A 243 -2.09 -26.66 16.42
N VAL A 244 -0.99 -25.88 16.44
CA VAL A 244 0.21 -26.20 17.23
C VAL A 244 -0.12 -26.27 18.73
N ALA A 245 -0.88 -25.29 19.24
CA ALA A 245 -1.31 -25.26 20.63
C ALA A 245 -2.19 -26.47 20.99
N ALA A 246 -3.12 -26.86 20.12
CA ALA A 246 -3.95 -28.04 20.32
C ALA A 246 -3.13 -29.33 20.34
N LYS A 247 -2.22 -29.51 19.37
CA LYS A 247 -1.37 -30.70 19.24
C LYS A 247 -0.50 -30.94 20.49
N HIS A 248 0.04 -29.88 21.07
CA HIS A 248 0.95 -29.95 22.21
C HIS A 248 0.29 -29.60 23.56
N ASN A 249 -1.04 -29.42 23.56
CA ASN A 249 -1.86 -29.01 24.70
C ASN A 249 -1.33 -27.77 25.45
N LEU A 250 -1.12 -26.70 24.68
CA LEU A 250 -0.56 -25.41 25.11
C LEU A 250 -1.66 -24.35 25.18
N TYR A 251 -1.35 -23.29 25.92
CA TYR A 251 -2.04 -22.01 25.88
C TYR A 251 -1.01 -20.91 25.59
N ILE A 252 -1.33 -19.98 24.70
CA ILE A 252 -0.37 -19.00 24.18
C ILE A 252 -0.93 -17.59 24.37
N GLU A 253 -0.21 -16.72 25.07
CA GLU A 253 -0.50 -15.29 25.15
C GLU A 253 0.49 -14.53 24.24
N LEU A 254 -0.06 -13.69 23.36
CA LEU A 254 0.70 -12.82 22.46
C LEU A 254 0.57 -11.37 22.94
N LYS A 255 1.67 -10.77 23.38
CA LYS A 255 1.75 -9.32 23.70
C LYS A 255 2.35 -8.52 22.54
N ILE A 256 2.11 -9.02 21.33
CA ILE A 256 2.60 -8.47 20.08
C ILE A 256 1.51 -8.58 19.03
N ARG A 257 1.58 -7.69 18.03
CA ARG A 257 0.63 -7.62 16.93
C ARG A 257 1.34 -7.36 15.61
N ALA A 258 0.65 -7.64 14.51
CA ALA A 258 1.11 -7.24 13.19
C ALA A 258 1.41 -5.72 13.16
N GLY A 259 2.50 -5.37 12.47
CA GLY A 259 3.05 -4.02 12.42
C GLY A 259 4.08 -3.70 13.50
N LYS A 260 4.11 -4.40 14.65
CA LYS A 260 5.12 -4.11 15.70
C LYS A 260 6.53 -4.48 15.20
N PHE A 261 7.53 -3.65 15.53
CA PHE A 261 8.94 -4.00 15.37
C PHE A 261 9.37 -4.80 16.60
N VAL A 262 9.90 -5.99 16.38
CA VAL A 262 10.49 -6.84 17.42
C VAL A 262 12.00 -6.80 17.31
N VAL A 263 12.68 -6.86 18.44
CA VAL A 263 14.13 -6.97 18.53
C VAL A 263 14.50 -8.43 18.78
N GLU A 264 15.65 -8.85 18.27
CA GLU A 264 16.24 -10.14 18.64
C GLU A 264 16.33 -10.27 20.16
N SER A 265 15.96 -11.44 20.69
CA SER A 265 15.84 -11.71 22.12
C SER A 265 14.72 -10.94 22.85
N GLU A 266 13.87 -10.15 22.18
CA GLU A 266 12.69 -9.55 22.79
C GLU A 266 11.62 -10.61 23.08
N ASN A 267 11.12 -10.63 24.32
CA ASN A 267 10.01 -11.49 24.72
C ASN A 267 8.67 -10.86 24.30
N GLY A 268 7.89 -11.62 23.54
CA GLY A 268 6.57 -11.18 23.07
C GLY A 268 5.51 -12.28 23.03
N VAL A 269 5.94 -13.53 23.28
CA VAL A 269 5.10 -14.72 23.22
C VAL A 269 5.28 -15.46 24.54
N PHE A 270 4.17 -15.77 25.20
CA PHE A 270 4.16 -16.47 26.48
C PHE A 270 3.40 -17.77 26.32
N ILE A 271 4.00 -18.90 26.72
CA ILE A 271 3.41 -20.22 26.61
C ILE A 271 3.19 -20.83 27.98
N TYR A 272 1.98 -21.30 28.23
CA TYR A 272 1.68 -22.19 29.34
C TYR A 272 1.56 -23.63 28.82
N VAL A 273 2.23 -24.56 29.49
CA VAL A 273 2.18 -25.98 29.17
C VAL A 273 1.49 -26.73 30.30
N THR A 274 0.51 -27.57 29.96
CA THR A 274 -0.29 -28.27 30.98
C THR A 274 0.47 -29.47 31.55
N ASN A 275 1.00 -30.36 30.71
CA ASN A 275 1.58 -31.65 31.11
C ASN A 275 2.87 -32.04 30.35
N THR A 276 3.36 -31.18 29.46
CA THR A 276 4.49 -31.43 28.56
C THR A 276 5.68 -30.53 28.94
N LYS A 277 6.91 -30.98 28.68
CA LYS A 277 8.08 -30.11 28.79
C LYS A 277 8.10 -29.22 27.55
N LEU A 278 8.35 -27.92 27.71
CA LEU A 278 8.56 -27.03 26.57
C LEU A 278 9.91 -27.36 25.92
N ASP A 279 9.88 -28.10 24.82
CA ASP A 279 11.06 -28.38 24.00
C ASP A 279 11.32 -27.26 22.97
N ASP A 280 12.50 -27.28 22.35
CA ASP A 280 12.88 -26.25 21.38
C ASP A 280 12.15 -26.41 20.04
N ASP A 281 11.61 -27.59 19.73
CA ASP A 281 10.85 -27.84 18.50
C ASP A 281 9.46 -27.21 18.55
N ILE A 282 8.81 -27.23 19.72
CA ILE A 282 7.56 -26.50 20.00
C ILE A 282 7.82 -25.00 19.86
N LYS A 283 8.89 -24.47 20.46
CA LYS A 283 9.24 -23.03 20.34
C LYS A 283 9.43 -22.63 18.87
N LYS A 284 10.19 -23.41 18.11
CA LYS A 284 10.38 -23.18 16.66
C LYS A 284 9.07 -23.27 15.90
N SER A 285 8.17 -24.19 16.25
CA SER A 285 6.88 -24.34 15.60
C SER A 285 5.98 -23.12 15.83
N VAL A 286 5.97 -22.56 17.04
CA VAL A 286 5.23 -21.32 17.35
C VAL A 286 5.88 -20.12 16.66
N LEU A 287 7.21 -20.01 16.67
CA LEU A 287 7.91 -18.91 15.97
C LEU A 287 7.69 -18.93 14.45
N LYS A 288 7.53 -20.11 13.84
CA LYS A 288 7.19 -20.25 12.41
C LYS A 288 5.81 -19.70 12.04
N CYS A 289 4.92 -19.48 13.00
CA CYS A 289 3.64 -18.83 12.77
C CYS A 289 3.77 -17.30 12.59
N PHE A 290 4.96 -16.73 12.80
CA PHE A 290 5.23 -15.31 12.58
C PHE A 290 5.96 -15.06 11.27
N GLY A 291 5.41 -14.17 10.45
CA GLY A 291 6.15 -13.58 9.35
C GLY A 291 6.94 -12.36 9.83
N VAL A 292 8.24 -12.50 10.08
CA VAL A 292 9.12 -11.35 10.40
C VAL A 292 9.84 -10.87 9.15
N GLY A 293 9.84 -9.55 8.88
CA GLY A 293 10.51 -8.98 7.71
C GLY A 293 11.04 -7.57 7.92
N ALA A 294 11.84 -7.08 6.98
CA ALA A 294 12.51 -5.78 7.08
C ALA A 294 11.55 -4.57 7.02
N THR A 295 10.34 -4.74 6.49
CA THR A 295 9.34 -3.66 6.32
C THR A 295 7.98 -4.08 6.85
N ARG A 296 7.20 -3.12 7.37
CA ARG A 296 5.78 -3.33 7.69
C ARG A 296 4.95 -3.62 6.45
N THR A 297 3.82 -4.32 6.64
CA THR A 297 2.87 -4.69 5.58
C THR A 297 1.44 -4.36 6.01
N PRO A 298 0.54 -3.97 5.09
CA PRO A 298 -0.85 -3.66 5.40
C PRO A 298 -1.72 -4.91 5.67
N THR A 299 -1.20 -6.12 5.43
CA THR A 299 -1.99 -7.37 5.39
C THR A 299 -2.80 -7.66 6.65
N GLN A 300 -2.22 -7.40 7.83
CA GLN A 300 -2.89 -7.57 9.12
C GLN A 300 -2.72 -6.35 10.06
N ASP A 301 -2.08 -5.26 9.60
CA ASP A 301 -1.91 -4.02 10.35
C ASP A 301 -2.88 -2.96 9.81
N ILE A 302 -4.09 -2.86 10.39
CA ILE A 302 -5.09 -1.85 10.00
C ILE A 302 -4.54 -0.43 10.20
N GLU A 303 -3.70 -0.22 11.21
CA GLU A 303 -3.09 1.08 11.50
C GLU A 303 -2.03 1.48 10.46
N TYR A 304 -1.59 0.56 9.59
CA TYR A 304 -0.57 0.85 8.58
C TYR A 304 -0.99 2.01 7.66
N SER A 305 -2.16 1.90 7.05
CA SER A 305 -2.66 2.90 6.10
C SER A 305 -3.08 4.20 6.81
N ILE A 306 -3.56 4.11 8.06
CA ILE A 306 -3.83 5.27 8.91
C ILE A 306 -2.53 6.04 9.15
N ARG A 307 -1.45 5.35 9.52
CA ARG A 307 -0.15 5.99 9.74
C ARG A 307 0.40 6.62 8.48
N HIS A 308 0.19 6.02 7.32
CA HIS A 308 0.57 6.64 6.04
C HIS A 308 -0.20 7.94 5.76
N LEU A 309 -1.52 7.99 6.02
CA LEU A 309 -2.27 9.24 5.91
C LEU A 309 -1.76 10.29 6.91
N VAL A 310 -1.49 9.88 8.15
CA VAL A 310 -0.91 10.76 9.18
C VAL A 310 0.46 11.28 8.75
N GLU A 311 1.33 10.46 8.17
CA GLU A 311 2.64 10.87 7.64
C GLU A 311 2.49 11.93 6.53
N ILE A 312 1.51 11.80 5.63
CA ILE A 312 1.20 12.83 4.61
C ILE A 312 0.75 14.12 5.29
N GLY A 313 -0.16 14.05 6.26
CA GLY A 313 -0.63 15.21 7.01
C GLY A 313 0.50 15.92 7.76
N LEU A 314 1.36 15.18 8.45
CA LEU A 314 2.53 15.73 9.15
C LEU A 314 3.51 16.43 8.23
N ARG A 315 3.74 15.89 7.02
CA ARG A 315 4.60 16.54 6.02
C ARG A 315 3.98 17.83 5.51
N ALA A 316 2.68 17.82 5.22
CA ALA A 316 1.96 19.01 4.82
C ALA A 316 2.09 20.13 5.88
N LEU A 317 2.04 19.77 7.17
CA LEU A 317 2.20 20.71 8.29
C LEU A 317 3.64 21.06 8.66
N SER A 318 4.63 20.44 8.03
CA SER A 318 6.02 20.76 8.30
C SER A 318 6.34 22.20 7.88
N PRO A 319 7.27 22.90 8.57
CA PRO A 319 7.60 24.29 8.26
C PRO A 319 8.05 24.55 6.82
N GLY A 320 8.59 23.53 6.14
CA GLY A 320 9.06 23.63 4.76
C GLY A 320 7.95 23.54 3.70
N ILE A 321 6.78 22.99 4.04
CA ILE A 321 5.64 22.87 3.12
C ILE A 321 4.51 23.82 3.56
N ASN A 322 4.11 23.73 4.83
CA ASN A 322 3.07 24.56 5.45
C ASN A 322 1.75 24.63 4.67
N ASP A 323 1.29 23.48 4.17
CA ASP A 323 0.04 23.32 3.44
C ASP A 323 -1.08 22.80 4.35
N ASN A 324 -1.89 23.73 4.86
CA ASN A 324 -3.00 23.41 5.75
C ASN A 324 -4.14 22.68 5.02
N PHE A 325 -4.38 22.94 3.72
CA PHE A 325 -5.49 22.32 2.97
C PHE A 325 -5.26 20.83 2.74
N THR A 326 -4.02 20.43 2.48
CA THR A 326 -3.65 19.01 2.40
C THR A 326 -3.88 18.30 3.74
N ALA A 327 -3.52 18.93 4.87
CA ALA A 327 -3.76 18.36 6.20
C ALA A 327 -5.26 18.26 6.54
N ILE A 328 -6.05 19.27 6.17
CA ILE A 328 -7.53 19.27 6.28
C ILE A 328 -8.11 18.09 5.49
N THR A 329 -7.62 17.88 4.25
CA THR A 329 -8.05 16.76 3.39
C THR A 329 -7.71 15.41 4.03
N VAL A 330 -6.50 15.27 4.61
CA VAL A 330 -6.11 14.07 5.35
C VAL A 330 -7.06 13.80 6.52
N LEU A 331 -7.40 14.83 7.31
CA LEU A 331 -8.35 14.70 8.41
C LEU A 331 -9.74 14.26 7.93
N ASP A 332 -10.24 14.82 6.82
CA ASP A 332 -11.51 14.40 6.22
C ASP A 332 -11.51 12.94 5.81
N ARG A 333 -10.43 12.46 5.18
CA ARG A 333 -10.30 11.05 4.76
C ARG A 333 -10.15 10.11 5.95
N LEU A 334 -9.41 10.50 6.99
CA LEU A 334 -9.29 9.74 8.23
C LEU A 334 -10.65 9.62 8.93
N THR A 335 -11.41 10.72 9.03
CA THR A 335 -12.76 10.69 9.60
C THR A 335 -13.69 9.77 8.83
N ALA A 336 -13.72 9.88 7.49
CA ALA A 336 -14.53 9.00 6.65
C ALA A 336 -14.16 7.52 6.83
N ALA A 337 -12.86 7.20 6.94
CA ALA A 337 -12.41 5.85 7.20
C ALA A 337 -12.82 5.35 8.60
N LEU A 338 -12.67 6.18 9.64
CA LEU A 338 -13.07 5.84 11.01
C LEU A 338 -14.58 5.62 11.14
N VAL A 339 -15.42 6.40 10.46
CA VAL A 339 -16.88 6.17 10.42
C VAL A 339 -17.22 4.80 9.84
N ASN A 340 -16.49 4.35 8.82
CA ASN A 340 -16.69 3.02 8.26
C ASN A 340 -16.15 1.94 9.21
N LEU A 341 -14.98 2.18 9.84
CA LEU A 341 -14.40 1.28 10.83
C LEU A 341 -15.35 1.09 12.04
N PHE A 342 -16.05 2.12 12.48
CA PHE A 342 -16.97 2.04 13.62
C PHE A 342 -18.16 1.08 13.40
N LYS A 343 -18.40 0.68 12.14
CA LYS A 343 -19.42 -0.31 11.77
C LYS A 343 -18.87 -1.73 11.69
N LYS A 344 -17.54 -1.89 11.75
CA LYS A 344 -16.83 -3.15 11.61
C LYS A 344 -16.45 -3.73 12.97
N GLN A 345 -16.40 -5.05 13.05
CA GLN A 345 -15.78 -5.75 14.16
C GLN A 345 -14.27 -5.82 13.94
N LEU A 346 -13.52 -5.36 14.93
CA LEU A 346 -12.07 -5.53 14.95
C LEU A 346 -11.69 -7.01 15.13
N PRO A 347 -10.45 -7.40 14.78
CA PRO A 347 -9.97 -8.76 14.98
C PRO A 347 -10.20 -9.26 16.41
N GLN A 348 -10.62 -10.52 16.54
CA GLN A 348 -10.82 -11.17 17.83
C GLN A 348 -9.50 -11.30 18.61
N GLU A 349 -9.60 -11.29 19.94
CA GLU A 349 -8.46 -11.42 20.86
C GLU A 349 -8.28 -12.88 21.30
N TRP A 350 -9.38 -13.62 21.40
CA TRP A 350 -9.38 -15.01 21.84
C TRP A 350 -9.59 -15.97 20.65
N TYR A 351 -8.70 -16.95 20.50
CA TYR A 351 -8.75 -17.96 19.44
C TYR A 351 -8.90 -19.37 20.02
N TYR A 352 -9.67 -20.18 19.31
CA TYR A 352 -10.11 -21.51 19.72
C TYR A 352 -9.60 -22.58 18.74
N ASP A 353 -9.37 -23.79 19.25
CA ASP A 353 -9.04 -24.96 18.42
C ASP A 353 -10.29 -25.59 17.76
N SER A 354 -10.09 -26.67 17.01
CA SER A 354 -11.18 -27.42 16.37
C SER A 354 -12.10 -28.16 17.35
N GLN A 355 -11.78 -28.18 18.64
CA GLN A 355 -12.58 -28.77 19.71
C GLN A 355 -13.21 -27.68 20.60
N ASP A 356 -13.31 -26.45 20.10
CA ASP A 356 -13.88 -25.29 20.79
C ASP A 356 -13.20 -24.94 22.12
N ARG A 357 -11.93 -25.34 22.31
CA ARG A 357 -11.13 -24.94 23.48
C ARG A 357 -10.31 -23.71 23.18
N VAL A 358 -10.30 -22.76 24.11
CA VAL A 358 -9.45 -21.57 24.01
C VAL A 358 -7.98 -21.97 23.99
N ARG A 359 -7.21 -21.43 23.04
CA ARG A 359 -5.78 -21.70 22.89
C ARG A 359 -4.92 -20.46 22.89
N ILE A 360 -5.42 -19.35 22.36
CA ILE A 360 -4.62 -18.15 22.17
C ILE A 360 -5.35 -16.95 22.73
N HIS A 361 -4.63 -16.15 23.51
CA HIS A 361 -4.97 -14.76 23.82
C HIS A 361 -4.01 -13.87 23.04
N ALA A 362 -4.51 -13.01 22.17
CA ALA A 362 -3.69 -12.13 21.35
C ALA A 362 -4.08 -10.68 21.53
N GLN A 363 -3.09 -9.85 21.86
CA GLN A 363 -3.27 -8.41 21.88
C GLN A 363 -3.62 -7.90 20.47
N GLN A 364 -4.78 -7.29 20.34
CA GLN A 364 -5.21 -6.60 19.12
C GLN A 364 -5.16 -5.08 19.31
N SER A 365 -5.32 -4.35 18.21
CA SER A 365 -5.62 -2.93 18.28
C SER A 365 -7.10 -2.75 18.61
N ASP A 366 -7.41 -1.80 19.48
CA ASP A 366 -8.77 -1.37 19.79
C ASP A 366 -9.12 -0.06 19.07
N GLU A 367 -10.41 0.28 19.02
CA GLU A 367 -10.89 1.50 18.38
C GLU A 367 -10.31 2.75 19.07
N GLN A 368 -10.14 2.71 20.39
CA GLN A 368 -9.53 3.79 21.16
C GLN A 368 -8.14 4.12 20.63
N ARG A 369 -7.26 3.13 20.52
CA ARG A 369 -5.89 3.32 19.99
C ARG A 369 -5.91 3.78 18.55
N ILE A 370 -6.82 3.26 17.73
CA ILE A 370 -6.92 3.64 16.32
C ILE A 370 -7.32 5.12 16.18
N VAL A 371 -8.32 5.58 16.94
CA VAL A 371 -8.71 7.00 17.01
C VAL A 371 -7.54 7.86 17.50
N MET A 372 -6.79 7.38 18.51
CA MET A 372 -5.60 8.08 18.99
C MET A 372 -4.50 8.18 17.91
N GLN A 373 -4.21 7.08 17.20
CA GLN A 373 -3.23 7.05 16.10
C GLN A 373 -3.59 8.02 14.97
N ALA A 374 -4.88 8.13 14.63
CA ALA A 374 -5.35 8.94 13.51
C ALA A 374 -5.15 10.45 13.74
N PHE A 375 -5.40 10.95 14.96
CA PHE A 375 -5.40 12.40 15.20
C PHE A 375 -4.19 12.92 15.97
N ASN A 376 -3.56 12.12 16.85
CA ASN A 376 -2.56 12.64 17.81
C ASN A 376 -1.42 13.41 17.16
N GLN A 377 -0.75 12.80 16.18
CA GLN A 377 0.45 13.42 15.62
C GLN A 377 0.10 14.68 14.81
N ILE A 378 -1.00 14.65 14.05
CA ILE A 378 -1.48 15.83 13.30
C ILE A 378 -1.85 16.94 14.29
N ARG A 379 -2.51 16.60 15.40
CA ARG A 379 -2.89 17.56 16.44
C ARG A 379 -1.67 18.24 17.05
N PHE A 380 -0.63 17.47 17.40
CA PHE A 380 0.62 18.02 17.91
C PHE A 380 1.35 18.90 16.89
N ALA A 381 1.33 18.55 15.61
CA ALA A 381 1.92 19.37 14.56
C ALA A 381 1.12 20.65 14.26
N ALA A 382 -0.16 20.71 14.66
CA ALA A 382 -1.06 21.83 14.43
C ALA A 382 -1.21 22.77 15.65
N VAL A 383 -0.32 22.68 16.65
CA VAL A 383 -0.40 23.48 17.90
C VAL A 383 -0.35 25.00 17.65
N ASP A 384 0.17 25.44 16.51
CA ASP A 384 0.23 26.84 16.07
C ASP A 384 -0.75 27.15 14.93
N LYS A 385 -1.66 26.23 14.58
CA LYS A 385 -2.57 26.31 13.43
C LYS A 385 -4.04 26.17 13.85
N PRO A 386 -4.69 27.28 14.25
CA PRO A 386 -6.07 27.30 14.73
C PRO A 386 -7.10 26.68 13.80
N ASP A 387 -6.97 26.91 12.50
CA ASP A 387 -7.85 26.41 11.46
C ASP A 387 -7.90 24.89 11.42
N ILE A 388 -6.76 24.22 11.63
CA ILE A 388 -6.66 22.76 11.66
C ILE A 388 -7.24 22.20 12.95
N ILE A 389 -6.95 22.81 14.11
CA ILE A 389 -7.53 22.36 15.39
C ILE A 389 -9.05 22.52 15.37
N TYR A 390 -9.56 23.63 14.82
CA TYR A 390 -10.99 23.83 14.63
C TYR A 390 -11.59 22.77 13.71
N HIS A 391 -10.95 22.49 12.56
CA HIS A 391 -11.41 21.44 11.65
C HIS A 391 -11.41 20.07 12.30
N MET A 392 -10.36 19.74 13.06
CA MET A 392 -10.24 18.50 13.82
C MET A 392 -11.36 18.36 14.85
N LEU A 393 -11.69 19.42 15.59
CA LEU A 393 -12.81 19.42 16.54
C LEU A 393 -14.13 19.10 15.83
N ARG A 394 -14.41 19.71 14.67
CA ARG A 394 -15.60 19.39 13.86
C ARG A 394 -15.61 17.95 13.37
N LYS A 395 -14.45 17.42 12.99
CA LYS A 395 -14.31 16.01 12.59
C LYS A 395 -14.57 15.04 13.75
N VAL A 396 -14.07 15.36 14.94
CA VAL A 396 -14.31 14.58 16.16
C VAL A 396 -15.79 14.64 16.54
N GLU A 397 -16.44 15.81 16.43
CA GLU A 397 -17.89 15.95 16.63
C GLU A 397 -18.70 15.01 15.73
N THR A 398 -18.37 14.93 14.43
CA THR A 398 -18.99 13.96 13.52
C THR A 398 -18.79 12.51 13.99
N LEU A 399 -17.62 12.17 14.53
CA LEU A 399 -17.37 10.83 15.07
C LEU A 399 -18.13 10.58 16.37
N VAL A 400 -18.36 11.60 17.20
CA VAL A 400 -19.15 11.50 18.43
C VAL A 400 -20.59 11.11 18.11
N GLU A 401 -21.18 11.68 17.06
CA GLU A 401 -22.54 11.36 16.62
C GLU A 401 -22.71 9.94 16.10
N LEU A 402 -21.62 9.34 15.61
CA LEU A 402 -21.60 8.04 14.95
C LEU A 402 -20.94 6.94 15.79
N ALA A 403 -20.52 7.25 17.02
CA ALA A 403 -19.92 6.30 17.94
C ALA A 403 -20.99 5.47 18.65
N HIS A 404 -20.85 4.15 18.60
CA HIS A 404 -21.80 3.21 19.19
C HIS A 404 -21.19 2.41 20.35
N THR A 405 -19.92 2.04 20.25
CA THR A 405 -19.27 1.18 21.25
C THR A 405 -18.59 1.99 22.35
N LYS A 406 -18.41 1.37 23.53
CA LYS A 406 -17.71 2.00 24.65
C LYS A 406 -16.26 2.38 24.29
N ALA A 407 -15.54 1.51 23.59
CA ALA A 407 -14.16 1.76 23.16
C ALA A 407 -14.06 2.95 22.19
N GLN A 408 -15.01 3.08 21.25
CA GLN A 408 -15.11 4.24 20.35
C GLN A 408 -15.33 5.53 21.16
N LYS A 409 -16.30 5.52 22.08
CA LYS A 409 -16.61 6.66 22.95
C LYS A 409 -15.40 7.05 23.82
N GLU A 410 -14.69 6.09 24.41
CA GLU A 410 -13.49 6.35 25.22
C GLU A 410 -12.34 6.96 24.39
N GLY A 411 -12.10 6.44 23.17
CA GLY A 411 -11.15 7.04 22.23
C GLY A 411 -11.46 8.50 21.91
N LEU A 412 -12.73 8.82 21.66
CA LEU A 412 -13.16 10.18 21.34
C LEU A 412 -13.10 11.11 22.55
N LYS A 413 -13.47 10.64 23.76
CA LYS A 413 -13.32 11.41 25.00
C LYS A 413 -11.86 11.81 25.22
N ASN A 414 -10.95 10.85 25.09
CA ASN A 414 -9.52 11.11 25.22
C ASN A 414 -9.06 12.15 24.18
N GLN A 415 -9.56 12.07 22.95
CA GLN A 415 -9.23 13.08 21.95
C GLN A 415 -9.75 14.48 22.27
N LEU A 416 -10.99 14.59 22.77
CA LEU A 416 -11.54 15.87 23.18
C LEU A 416 -10.74 16.50 24.34
N THR A 417 -10.28 15.68 25.29
CA THR A 417 -9.40 16.14 26.37
C THR A 417 -8.10 16.73 25.82
N GLU A 418 -7.49 16.03 24.87
CA GLU A 418 -6.24 16.45 24.26
C GLU A 418 -6.39 17.69 23.36
N ILE A 419 -7.53 17.86 22.69
CA ILE A 419 -7.87 19.07 21.94
C ILE A 419 -8.05 20.25 22.91
N ALA A 420 -8.78 20.06 24.00
CA ALA A 420 -8.97 21.09 25.03
C ALA A 420 -7.63 21.55 25.62
N TYR A 421 -6.70 20.63 25.88
CA TYR A 421 -5.35 20.95 26.34
C TYR A 421 -4.57 21.85 25.36
N ILE A 422 -4.69 21.62 24.05
CA ILE A 422 -4.04 22.48 23.05
C ILE A 422 -4.73 23.83 22.93
N LEU A 423 -6.06 23.89 23.07
CA LEU A 423 -6.79 25.15 23.08
C LEU A 423 -6.38 26.07 24.23
N ASP A 424 -5.99 25.50 25.39
CA ASP A 424 -5.41 26.28 26.49
C ASP A 424 -4.08 26.92 26.11
N ARG A 425 -3.25 26.24 25.31
CA ARG A 425 -1.99 26.80 24.80
C ARG A 425 -2.18 27.88 23.74
N MET A 426 -3.33 27.88 23.07
CA MET A 426 -3.71 28.89 22.07
C MET A 426 -4.42 30.11 22.69
N ASP A 427 -4.61 30.12 24.02
CA ASP A 427 -5.29 31.22 24.71
C ASP A 427 -4.50 32.52 24.57
N GLY A 428 -5.16 33.59 24.12
CA GLY A 428 -4.53 34.86 23.77
C GLY A 428 -4.14 35.03 22.30
N VAL A 429 -4.01 33.94 21.52
CA VAL A 429 -3.85 34.00 20.05
C VAL A 429 -5.22 33.96 19.36
N LEU A 430 -6.15 33.18 19.91
CA LEU A 430 -7.52 33.06 19.39
C LEU A 430 -8.53 33.73 20.33
N LYS A 431 -9.46 34.51 19.76
CA LYS A 431 -10.53 35.17 20.53
C LYS A 431 -11.59 34.20 21.09
N ASN A 432 -11.77 33.02 20.49
CA ASN A 432 -12.86 32.09 20.83
C ASN A 432 -12.40 30.73 21.38
N THR A 433 -11.25 30.68 22.07
CA THR A 433 -10.78 29.46 22.76
C THR A 433 -11.80 28.97 23.79
N LYS A 434 -12.42 29.90 24.54
CA LYS A 434 -13.43 29.59 25.58
C LYS A 434 -14.66 28.86 25.01
N GLY A 435 -15.21 29.33 23.89
CA GLY A 435 -16.35 28.69 23.25
C GLY A 435 -16.01 27.29 22.71
N MET A 436 -14.84 27.13 22.10
CA MET A 436 -14.37 25.82 21.63
C MET A 436 -14.14 24.82 22.77
N LYS A 437 -13.62 25.28 23.92
CA LYS A 437 -13.47 24.45 25.13
C LYS A 437 -14.83 24.04 25.71
N ALA A 438 -15.80 24.96 25.75
CA ALA A 438 -17.16 24.63 26.14
C ALA A 438 -17.77 23.57 25.23
N HIS A 439 -17.56 23.67 23.92
CA HIS A 439 -17.99 22.66 22.94
C HIS A 439 -17.33 21.29 23.18
N CYS A 440 -16.02 21.27 23.47
CA CYS A 440 -15.33 20.02 23.81
C CYS A 440 -15.97 19.35 25.03
N LYS A 441 -16.30 20.13 26.07
CA LYS A 441 -16.96 19.64 27.29
C LYS A 441 -18.37 19.10 26.99
N GLU A 442 -19.16 19.82 26.21
CA GLU A 442 -20.49 19.36 25.79
C GLU A 442 -20.42 18.00 25.07
N LEU A 443 -19.47 17.83 24.15
CA LEU A 443 -19.27 16.57 23.45
C LEU A 443 -18.81 15.44 24.39
N GLN A 444 -17.98 15.74 25.39
CA GLN A 444 -17.58 14.76 26.42
C GLN A 444 -18.75 14.32 27.29
N ASP A 445 -19.64 15.25 27.65
CA ASP A 445 -20.85 14.97 28.42
C ASP A 445 -21.81 14.08 27.60
N ARG A 446 -21.99 14.38 26.30
CA ARG A 446 -22.77 13.54 25.36
C ARG A 446 -22.24 12.11 25.22
N LEU A 447 -20.92 11.91 25.25
CA LEU A 447 -20.30 10.58 25.22
C LEU A 447 -20.42 9.84 26.56
N SER A 448 -20.77 10.54 27.64
CA SER A 448 -20.92 9.99 28.99
C SER A 448 -22.37 9.63 29.33
N ALA A 449 -23.33 10.24 28.63
CA ALA A 449 -24.70 9.76 28.51
C ALA A 449 -24.78 8.49 27.65
#